data_AF-A0A9P0AJF0-F1
#
_entry.id   AF-A0A9P0AJF0-F1
#
_cell.length_a   1.000
_cell.length_b   1.000
_cell.length_c   1.000
_cell.angle_alpha   90.00
_cell.angle_beta   90.00
_cell.angle_gamma   90.00
#
_symmetry.space_group_name_H-M   'P 1'
#
loop_
_entity.id
_entity.type
_entity.pdbx_description
1 polymer ?
#
loop_
_entity_poly.entity_id
_entity_poly.type
_entity_poly.pdbx_seq_one_letter_code
_entity_poly.pdbx_strand_id
1 'polypeptide(L)'
;MALSVLRKEICKQFSVKKAPIFVSRCASSDARTLPEDLPTHTGQKYDKNDYRMARFVQGVKHINPSPAIELIHNVPPEPKPDRIVSCNGGGGPLGHPKVYINLDKPGNHTCGYCGLRFYKDDHHH
;
A
#
# COMPACT_ATOMS: atom_id res chain seq x y z
N MET A 1 50.11 75.97 -24.36
CA MET A 1 50.03 74.73 -25.15
C MET A 1 50.72 73.64 -24.34
N ALA A 2 50.08 72.48 -24.18
CA ALA A 2 50.44 71.37 -23.28
C ALA A 2 49.95 71.55 -21.83
N LEU A 3 48.98 70.69 -21.47
CA LEU A 3 48.62 70.15 -20.13
C LEU A 3 47.11 69.82 -20.02
N SER A 4 46.34 69.88 -21.11
CA SER A 4 44.93 69.45 -21.17
C SER A 4 44.72 67.98 -21.64
N VAL A 5 45.75 67.12 -21.54
CA VAL A 5 45.74 65.78 -22.16
C VAL A 5 45.49 64.64 -21.16
N LEU A 6 45.61 64.86 -19.85
CA LEU A 6 45.42 63.81 -18.83
C LEU A 6 43.98 63.73 -18.29
N ARG A 7 42.97 63.52 -19.16
CA ARG A 7 41.60 63.24 -18.68
C ARG A 7 40.72 62.39 -19.61
N LYS A 8 41.29 61.66 -20.58
CA LYS A 8 40.49 60.93 -21.59
C LYS A 8 40.80 59.43 -21.77
N GLU A 9 41.58 58.80 -20.89
CA GLU A 9 42.02 57.41 -21.09
C GLU A 9 41.59 56.37 -20.04
N ILE A 10 40.60 56.66 -19.17
CA ILE A 10 40.13 55.66 -18.18
C ILE A 10 38.68 55.20 -18.45
N CYS A 11 37.92 55.86 -19.33
CA CYS A 11 36.48 55.57 -19.49
C CYS A 11 36.13 54.69 -20.72
N LYS A 12 36.99 53.73 -21.10
CA LYS A 12 36.74 52.88 -22.30
C LYS A 12 36.99 51.37 -22.11
N GLN A 13 36.95 50.84 -20.89
CA GLN A 13 37.19 49.41 -20.66
C GLN A 13 36.16 48.64 -19.81
N PHE A 14 35.02 49.22 -19.46
CA PHE A 14 33.94 48.43 -18.85
C PHE A 14 32.69 48.43 -19.72
N SER A 15 32.81 47.78 -20.88
CA SER A 15 31.65 47.20 -21.56
C SER A 15 31.19 46.01 -20.71
N VAL A 16 30.32 46.26 -19.74
CA VAL A 16 29.61 45.20 -19.02
C VAL A 16 28.69 44.56 -20.06
N LYS A 17 29.16 43.48 -20.68
CA LYS A 17 28.29 42.59 -21.46
C LYS A 17 27.17 42.19 -20.49
N LYS A 18 25.94 42.68 -20.72
CA LYS A 18 24.75 42.19 -20.04
C LYS A 18 24.60 40.74 -20.46
N ALA A 19 25.25 39.83 -19.73
CA ALA A 19 24.92 38.42 -19.80
C ALA A 19 23.42 38.31 -19.47
N PRO A 20 22.63 37.52 -20.21
CA PRO A 20 21.27 37.27 -19.79
C PRO A 20 21.37 36.73 -18.37
N ILE A 21 20.72 37.41 -17.42
CA ILE A 21 20.49 36.86 -16.10
C ILE A 21 19.63 35.62 -16.38
N PHE A 22 20.31 34.47 -16.49
CA PHE A 22 19.65 33.19 -16.42
C PHE A 22 19.11 33.16 -15.01
N VAL A 23 17.85 33.54 -14.86
CA VAL A 23 17.08 33.15 -13.69
C VAL A 23 17.04 31.64 -13.80
N SER A 24 18.07 30.99 -13.24
CA SER A 24 17.98 29.60 -12.89
C SER A 24 16.83 29.57 -11.91
N ARG A 25 15.62 29.29 -12.42
CA ARG A 25 14.58 28.75 -11.57
C ARG A 25 15.28 27.56 -10.95
N CYS A 26 15.60 27.67 -9.66
CA CYS A 26 15.83 26.51 -8.83
C CYS A 26 14.53 25.72 -8.93
N ALA A 27 14.39 24.91 -9.99
CA ALA A 27 13.51 23.78 -9.97
C ALA A 27 14.12 22.93 -8.87
N SER A 28 13.56 23.03 -7.66
CA SER A 28 13.87 22.09 -6.61
C SER A 28 13.64 20.72 -7.24
N SER A 29 14.73 20.02 -7.55
CA SER A 29 14.73 18.70 -8.15
C SER A 29 14.03 17.68 -7.25
N ASP A 30 13.70 18.06 -6.02
CA ASP A 30 12.69 17.40 -5.22
C ASP A 30 11.29 17.67 -5.80
N ALA A 31 11.04 17.10 -6.99
CA ALA A 31 9.76 16.44 -7.15
C ALA A 31 9.69 15.42 -6.00
N ARG A 32 9.12 15.82 -4.87
CA ARG A 32 8.81 14.89 -3.78
C ARG A 32 7.85 13.89 -4.40
N THR A 33 8.38 12.77 -4.89
CA THR A 33 7.60 11.66 -5.38
C THR A 33 6.70 11.29 -4.23
N LEU A 34 5.41 11.63 -4.34
CA LEU A 34 4.42 11.18 -3.38
C LEU A 34 4.56 9.66 -3.30
N PRO A 35 4.76 9.08 -2.12
CA PRO A 35 4.91 7.64 -2.00
C PRO A 35 3.67 6.99 -2.62
N GLU A 36 3.90 5.95 -3.43
CA GLU A 36 2.81 5.22 -4.05
C GLU A 36 1.92 4.59 -2.98
N ASP A 37 0.63 4.92 -3.02
CA ASP A 37 -0.32 4.42 -2.03
C ASP A 37 -0.74 2.99 -2.36
N LEU A 38 -0.15 2.03 -1.64
CA LEU A 38 -0.53 0.63 -1.74
C LEU A 38 -1.94 0.40 -1.16
N PRO A 39 -2.77 -0.43 -1.81
CA PRO A 39 -4.08 -0.77 -1.29
C PRO A 39 -3.96 -1.61 -0.01
N THR A 40 -4.85 -1.38 0.94
CA THR A 40 -4.97 -2.25 2.13
C THR A 40 -5.57 -3.60 1.76
N HIS A 41 -5.59 -4.56 2.69
CA HIS A 41 -6.30 -5.85 2.52
C HIS A 41 -7.81 -5.70 2.25
N THR A 42 -8.40 -4.52 2.49
CA THR A 42 -9.80 -4.19 2.14
C THR A 42 -9.91 -3.49 0.77
N GLY A 43 -8.80 -3.21 0.10
CA GLY A 43 -8.74 -2.46 -1.16
C GLY A 43 -8.72 -0.94 -0.98
N GLN A 44 -8.62 -0.41 0.24
CA GLN A 44 -8.60 1.03 0.47
C GLN A 44 -7.30 1.65 -0.05
N LYS A 45 -7.45 2.63 -0.94
CA LYS A 45 -6.41 3.53 -1.41
C LYS A 45 -6.96 4.94 -1.55
N TYR A 46 -6.09 5.93 -1.51
CA TYR A 46 -6.42 7.31 -1.78
C TYR A 46 -6.23 7.62 -3.26
N ASP A 47 -6.95 8.61 -3.75
CA ASP A 47 -6.76 9.10 -5.10
C ASP A 47 -5.43 9.85 -5.20
N LYS A 48 -4.86 9.86 -6.41
CA LYS A 48 -3.53 10.47 -6.67
C LYS A 48 -3.44 11.95 -6.26
N ASN A 49 -4.56 12.68 -6.33
CA ASN A 49 -4.65 14.11 -6.02
C ASN A 49 -5.33 14.39 -4.67
N ASP A 50 -5.49 13.37 -3.81
CA ASP A 50 -6.13 13.54 -2.52
C ASP A 50 -5.18 14.20 -1.50
N TYR A 51 -5.59 15.35 -0.97
CA TYR A 51 -4.83 16.10 0.03
C TYR A 51 -4.53 15.29 1.30
N ARG A 52 -5.35 14.26 1.60
CA ARG A 52 -5.16 13.39 2.76
C ARG A 52 -3.84 12.61 2.73
N MET A 53 -3.23 12.46 1.54
CA MET A 53 -1.89 11.85 1.36
C MET A 53 -0.73 12.65 1.93
N ALA A 54 -0.92 13.94 2.21
CA ALA A 54 0.10 14.76 2.84
C ALA A 54 0.62 14.15 4.17
N ARG A 55 -0.22 13.39 4.90
CA ARG A 55 0.16 12.76 6.17
C ARG A 55 1.26 11.69 6.06
N PHE A 56 1.41 11.07 4.89
CA PHE A 56 2.40 10.02 4.63
C PHE A 56 3.60 10.52 3.82
N VAL A 57 3.78 11.83 3.67
CA VAL A 57 4.96 12.39 2.97
C VAL A 57 6.24 12.17 3.76
N GLN A 58 6.17 12.23 5.09
CA GLN A 58 7.32 12.03 5.99
C GLN A 58 7.28 10.68 6.74
N GLY A 59 6.20 9.90 6.58
CA GLY A 59 5.98 8.65 7.31
C GLY A 59 5.33 7.59 6.44
N VAL A 60 5.49 6.32 6.83
CA VAL A 60 5.03 5.18 6.02
C VAL A 60 3.58 4.83 6.35
N LYS A 61 2.77 4.53 5.32
CA LYS A 61 1.47 3.88 5.51
C LYS A 61 1.72 2.39 5.81
N HIS A 62 1.52 2.00 7.06
CA HIS A 62 1.67 0.60 7.45
C HIS A 62 0.49 -0.24 6.95
N ILE A 63 0.81 -1.29 6.21
CA ILE A 63 -0.14 -2.25 5.66
C ILE A 63 0.33 -3.64 6.08
N ASN A 64 -0.61 -4.51 6.44
CA ASN A 64 -0.29 -5.89 6.74
C ASN A 64 0.07 -6.64 5.43
N PRO A 65 1.28 -7.21 5.29
CA PRO A 65 1.69 -7.92 4.09
C PRO A 65 1.02 -9.28 3.92
N SER A 66 0.47 -9.88 4.98
CA SER A 66 -0.17 -11.20 4.94
C SER A 66 -1.69 -11.10 5.16
N PRO A 67 -2.48 -10.85 4.10
CA PRO A 67 -3.93 -10.75 4.22
C PRO A 67 -4.56 -12.13 4.51
N ALA A 68 -5.48 -12.17 5.48
CA ALA A 68 -6.11 -13.42 5.94
C ALA A 68 -6.89 -14.16 4.83
N ILE A 69 -7.41 -13.43 3.83
CA ILE A 69 -8.15 -14.00 2.70
C ILE A 69 -7.32 -14.99 1.89
N GLU A 70 -6.04 -14.67 1.66
CA GLU A 70 -5.12 -15.54 0.92
C GLU A 70 -4.72 -16.75 1.76
N LEU A 71 -4.45 -16.52 3.06
CA LEU A 71 -4.08 -17.57 3.99
C LEU A 71 -5.18 -18.63 4.10
N ILE A 72 -6.44 -18.24 4.26
CA ILE A 72 -7.55 -19.20 4.38
C ILE A 72 -7.88 -19.88 3.04
N HIS A 73 -7.69 -19.17 1.93
CA HIS A 73 -7.86 -19.73 0.60
C HIS A 73 -6.88 -20.89 0.35
N ASN A 74 -5.64 -20.76 0.84
CA ASN A 74 -4.59 -21.77 0.70
C ASN A 74 -4.81 -23.02 1.57
N VAL A 75 -5.66 -22.95 2.61
CA VAL A 75 -5.99 -24.12 3.43
C VAL A 75 -6.97 -25.02 2.67
N PRO A 76 -6.64 -26.30 2.41
CA PRO A 76 -7.54 -27.20 1.70
C PRO A 76 -8.79 -27.51 2.55
N PRO A 77 -9.95 -27.74 1.91
CA PRO A 77 -11.14 -28.23 2.61
C PRO A 77 -10.90 -29.60 3.26
N GLU A 78 -11.41 -29.80 4.47
CA GLU A 78 -11.31 -31.07 5.20
C GLU A 78 -12.51 -31.99 4.89
N PRO A 79 -12.27 -33.26 4.48
CA PRO A 79 -13.34 -34.25 4.41
C PRO A 79 -13.82 -34.63 5.81
N LYS A 80 -15.13 -34.78 5.97
CA LYS A 80 -15.75 -35.28 7.21
C LYS A 80 -16.76 -36.37 6.86
N PRO A 81 -16.78 -37.47 7.64
CA PRO A 81 -17.72 -38.57 7.41
C PRO A 81 -19.14 -38.21 7.86
N ASP A 82 -19.25 -37.39 8.90
CA ASP A 82 -20.53 -37.07 9.52
C ASP A 82 -21.29 -35.99 8.76
N ARG A 83 -22.62 -36.09 8.82
CA ARG A 83 -23.56 -35.08 8.30
C ARG A 83 -23.42 -33.72 9.00
N ILE A 84 -23.08 -33.73 10.28
CA ILE A 84 -22.97 -32.52 11.12
C ILE A 84 -21.60 -32.51 11.78
N VAL A 85 -20.84 -31.44 11.57
CA VAL A 85 -19.48 -31.30 12.10
C VAL A 85 -19.46 -30.25 13.19
N SER A 86 -18.78 -30.55 14.30
CA SER A 86 -18.52 -29.56 15.33
C SER A 86 -17.15 -28.91 15.16
N CYS A 87 -17.11 -27.59 15.07
CA CYS A 87 -15.89 -26.80 15.00
C CYS A 87 -15.77 -25.91 16.24
N ASN A 88 -14.59 -25.90 16.85
CA ASN A 88 -14.22 -25.03 17.97
C ASN A 88 -12.95 -24.20 17.69
N GLY A 89 -12.40 -24.28 16.47
CA GLY A 89 -11.16 -23.61 16.10
C GLY A 89 -9.87 -24.19 16.69
N GLY A 90 -9.95 -25.35 17.35
CA GLY A 90 -8.82 -25.98 18.02
C GLY A 90 -8.51 -25.40 19.40
N GLY A 91 -7.69 -26.10 20.18
CA GLY A 91 -7.23 -25.60 21.48
C GLY A 91 -8.31 -25.47 22.57
N GLY A 92 -9.48 -26.09 22.39
CA GLY A 92 -10.57 -26.09 23.38
C GLY A 92 -11.07 -24.67 23.68
N PRO A 93 -10.81 -24.10 24.88
CA PRO A 93 -11.20 -22.74 25.23
C PRO A 93 -10.40 -21.63 24.51
N LEU A 94 -9.27 -21.97 23.87
CA LEU A 94 -8.44 -20.98 23.15
C LEU A 94 -8.96 -20.64 21.75
N GLY A 95 -9.92 -21.41 21.24
CA GLY A 95 -10.53 -21.19 19.94
C GLY A 95 -11.79 -20.33 20.04
N HIS A 96 -12.77 -20.62 19.18
CA HIS A 96 -14.07 -19.95 19.19
C HIS A 96 -15.14 -20.83 19.85
N PRO A 97 -16.33 -20.27 20.19
CA PRO A 97 -17.44 -21.05 20.69
C PRO A 97 -17.77 -22.23 19.76
N LYS A 98 -18.03 -23.39 20.35
CA LYS A 98 -18.34 -24.61 19.58
C LYS A 98 -19.59 -24.38 18.73
N VAL A 99 -19.44 -24.52 17.41
CA VAL A 99 -20.54 -24.46 16.45
C VAL A 99 -20.71 -25.77 15.70
N TYR A 100 -21.92 -26.00 15.22
CA TYR A 100 -22.29 -27.16 14.43
C TYR A 100 -22.62 -26.72 13.01
N ILE A 101 -21.99 -27.37 12.02
CA ILE A 101 -22.08 -27.05 10.60
C ILE A 101 -22.75 -28.22 9.89
N ASN A 102 -23.80 -27.94 9.12
CA ASN A 102 -24.53 -28.95 8.35
C ASN A 102 -23.87 -29.18 6.99
N LEU A 103 -23.59 -30.43 6.65
CA LEU A 103 -22.95 -30.85 5.38
C LEU A 103 -23.93 -31.55 4.43
N ASP A 104 -25.22 -31.28 4.54
CA ASP A 104 -26.28 -31.94 3.75
C ASP A 104 -26.21 -31.64 2.26
N LYS A 105 -25.83 -30.42 1.93
CA LYS A 105 -25.73 -29.99 0.55
C LYS A 105 -24.34 -30.37 0.02
N PRO A 106 -24.22 -30.82 -1.24
CA PRO A 106 -22.92 -31.08 -1.83
C PRO A 106 -22.10 -29.79 -1.89
N GLY A 107 -20.81 -29.89 -1.58
CA GLY A 107 -19.86 -28.77 -1.65
C GLY A 107 -19.19 -28.42 -0.31
N ASN A 108 -18.46 -27.31 -0.33
CA ASN A 108 -17.69 -26.83 0.81
C ASN A 108 -18.55 -25.93 1.70
N HIS A 109 -18.65 -26.30 2.97
CA HIS A 109 -19.31 -25.54 4.03
C HIS A 109 -18.26 -24.87 4.90
N THR A 110 -18.39 -23.56 5.10
CA THR A 110 -17.42 -22.77 5.86
C THR A 110 -17.82 -22.63 7.33
N CYS A 111 -16.84 -22.68 8.22
CA CYS A 111 -17.03 -22.21 9.59
C CYS A 111 -17.05 -20.68 9.61
N GLY A 112 -18.07 -20.09 10.22
CA GLY A 112 -18.21 -18.62 10.33
C GLY A 112 -17.16 -17.94 11.21
N TYR A 113 -16.35 -18.70 11.95
CA TYR A 113 -15.28 -18.17 12.80
C TYR A 113 -13.90 -18.38 12.17
N CYS A 114 -13.45 -19.63 12.06
CA CYS A 114 -12.13 -19.94 11.51
C CYS A 114 -12.01 -19.77 10.00
N GLY A 115 -13.14 -19.73 9.26
CA GLY A 115 -13.13 -19.76 7.80
C GLY A 115 -12.72 -21.11 7.18
N LEU A 116 -12.40 -22.12 8.01
CA LEU A 116 -12.11 -23.48 7.55
C LEU A 116 -13.30 -24.06 6.78
N ARG A 117 -12.99 -24.87 5.77
CA ARG A 117 -13.97 -25.48 4.87
C ARG A 117 -14.08 -26.97 5.18
N PHE A 118 -15.30 -27.46 5.26
CA PHE A 118 -15.61 -28.88 5.46
C PHE A 118 -16.54 -29.37 4.36
N TYR A 119 -16.36 -30.60 3.92
CA TYR A 119 -17.29 -31.26 2.99
C TYR A 119 -17.56 -32.69 3.44
N LYS A 120 -18.72 -33.23 3.05
CA LYS A 120 -19.09 -34.60 3.36
C LYS A 120 -18.39 -35.53 2.38
N ASP A 121 -17.67 -36.51 2.89
CA ASP A 121 -17.07 -37.55 2.07
C ASP A 121 -18.12 -38.63 1.80
N ASP A 122 -18.60 -38.71 0.56
CA ASP A 122 -19.62 -39.67 0.14
C ASP A 122 -18.95 -41.00 -0.24
N HIS A 123 -18.37 -41.66 0.76
CA HIS A 123 -17.96 -43.06 0.64
C HIS A 123 -19.19 -43.97 0.63
N HIS A 124 -19.87 -44.05 -0.51
CA HIS A 124 -20.86 -45.08 -0.80
C HIS A 124 -20.14 -46.42 -1.03
N HIS A 125 -20.10 -47.25 0.00
CA HIS A 125 -19.96 -48.71 -0.12
C HIS A 125 -21.29 -49.37 0.23
#